data_AF-A0A1B7W981-F1
#
_entry.id   AF-A0A1B7W981-F1
#
_cell.length_a   1.000
_cell.length_b   1.000
_cell.length_c   1.000
_cell.angle_alpha   90.00
_cell.angle_beta   90.00
_cell.angle_gamma   90.00
#
_symmetry.space_group_name_H-M   'P 1'
#
loop_
_entity.id
_entity.type
_entity.pdbx_description
1 polymer ?
#
loop_
_entity_poly.entity_id
_entity_poly.type
_entity_poly.pdbx_seq_one_letter_code
_entity_poly.pdbx_strand_id
1 'polypeptide(L)'
;MTTDIIEKIEGWVFLVSRSQNLGFTTIVAPDFMCDARVSSLLAFVVGGKITEARKAIYRQIHNSAVGNLTLVFRVLETTYEDIGIEGNGKIKDAFGREIPFIEGVVF
;
A
#
# COMPACT_ATOMS: atom_id res chain seq x y z
N MET A 1 -34.07 7.87 23.06
CA MET A 1 -32.66 7.45 23.00
C MET A 1 -32.42 6.89 21.61
N THR A 2 -31.85 7.70 20.73
CA THR A 2 -31.49 7.29 19.37
C THR A 2 -30.21 6.47 19.49
N THR A 3 -30.29 5.18 19.20
CA THR A 3 -29.10 4.34 19.06
C THR A 3 -28.38 4.83 17.81
N ASP A 4 -27.28 5.56 17.97
CA ASP A 4 -26.37 5.83 16.86
C ASP A 4 -25.91 4.47 16.33
N ILE A 5 -26.43 4.11 15.15
CA ILE A 5 -25.97 2.93 14.43
C ILE A 5 -24.60 3.35 13.89
N ILE A 6 -23.54 3.05 14.64
CA ILE A 6 -22.18 3.14 14.12
C ILE A 6 -22.09 2.09 13.02
N GLU A 7 -22.14 2.53 11.77
CA GLU A 7 -21.84 1.65 10.64
C GLU A 7 -20.43 1.07 10.84
N LYS A 8 -20.35 -0.26 10.78
CA LYS A 8 -19.09 -0.97 10.89
C LYS A 8 -18.26 -0.65 9.65
N ILE A 9 -17.16 0.08 9.83
CA ILE A 9 -16.15 0.27 8.77
C ILE A 9 -15.38 -1.04 8.63
N GLU A 10 -15.40 -1.62 7.43
CA GLU A 10 -14.56 -2.77 7.08
C GLU A 10 -13.32 -2.26 6.36
N GLY A 11 -12.17 -2.87 6.66
CA GLY A 11 -10.88 -2.46 6.10
C GLY A 11 -10.06 -3.66 5.69
N TRP A 12 -9.41 -3.53 4.54
CA TRP A 12 -8.57 -4.58 3.95
C TRP A 12 -7.15 -4.10 3.83
N VAL A 13 -6.20 -4.99 4.16
CA VAL A 13 -4.78 -4.69 4.02
C VAL A 13 -4.36 -4.70 2.56
N PHE A 14 -3.37 -3.89 2.23
CA PHE A 14 -2.69 -3.95 0.94
C PHE A 14 -1.19 -3.71 1.10
N LEU A 15 -0.43 -4.18 0.11
CA LEU A 15 1.01 -3.97 0.02
C LEU A 15 1.36 -3.63 -1.43
N VAL A 16 2.06 -2.52 -1.63
CA VAL A 16 2.69 -2.13 -2.89
C VAL A 16 4.19 -2.09 -2.67
N SER A 17 4.93 -2.70 -3.59
CA SER A 17 6.39 -2.66 -3.60
C SER A 17 6.88 -2.71 -5.04
N ARG A 18 8.18 -2.76 -5.25
CA ARG A 18 8.79 -2.93 -6.57
C ARG A 18 9.91 -3.94 -6.49
N SER A 19 10.33 -4.46 -7.64
CA SER A 19 11.50 -5.34 -7.70
C SER A 19 12.67 -4.63 -8.37
N GLN A 20 13.78 -5.36 -8.52
CA GLN A 20 14.94 -4.88 -9.29
C GLN A 20 14.57 -4.63 -10.76
N ASN A 21 13.64 -5.41 -11.31
CA ASN A 21 13.33 -5.45 -12.74
C ASN A 21 11.93 -4.89 -13.08
N LEU A 22 11.06 -4.71 -12.09
CA LEU A 22 9.70 -4.18 -12.25
C LEU A 22 9.52 -2.89 -11.46
N GLY A 23 8.68 -2.00 -11.97
CA GLY A 23 8.23 -0.81 -11.26
C GLY A 23 7.36 -1.15 -10.04
N PHE A 24 6.77 -0.13 -9.42
CA PHE A 24 5.80 -0.34 -8.35
C PHE A 24 4.64 -1.22 -8.83
N THR A 25 4.30 -2.21 -8.01
CA THR A 25 3.32 -3.24 -8.27
C THR A 25 2.61 -3.55 -6.96
N THR A 26 1.31 -3.79 -7.07
CA THR A 26 0.49 -4.28 -5.98
C THR A 26 0.80 -5.76 -5.74
N ILE A 27 1.30 -6.08 -4.54
CA ILE A 27 1.68 -7.44 -4.10
C ILE A 27 0.51 -8.09 -3.33
N VAL A 28 -0.13 -7.32 -2.45
CA VAL A 28 -1.31 -7.74 -1.69
C VAL A 28 -2.43 -6.75 -1.98
N ALA A 29 -3.62 -7.25 -2.32
CA ALA A 29 -4.80 -6.45 -2.59
C ALA A 29 -6.06 -7.13 -2.04
N PRO A 30 -7.13 -6.38 -1.75
CA PRO A 30 -8.41 -6.95 -1.37
C PRO A 30 -9.05 -7.74 -2.52
N ASP A 31 -9.78 -8.81 -2.18
CA ASP A 31 -10.44 -9.69 -3.16
C ASP A 31 -11.37 -8.91 -4.10
N PHE A 32 -12.16 -7.97 -3.58
CA PHE A 32 -13.08 -7.17 -4.41
C PHE A 32 -12.36 -6.34 -5.50
N MET A 33 -11.11 -5.89 -5.23
CA MET A 33 -10.30 -5.19 -6.24
C MET A 33 -9.69 -6.17 -7.25
N CYS A 34 -9.32 -7.37 -6.80
CA CYS A 34 -8.81 -8.45 -7.65
C CYS A 34 -9.89 -8.93 -8.62
N ASP A 35 -11.10 -9.20 -8.12
CA ASP A 35 -12.26 -9.65 -8.89
C ASP A 35 -12.64 -8.63 -9.98
N ALA A 36 -12.60 -7.34 -9.64
CA ALA A 36 -12.85 -6.24 -10.57
C ALA A 36 -11.64 -5.90 -11.46
N ARG A 37 -10.50 -6.60 -11.32
CA ARG A 37 -9.25 -6.37 -12.07
C ARG A 37 -8.69 -4.94 -11.97
N VAL A 38 -8.87 -4.31 -10.82
CA VAL A 38 -8.40 -2.93 -10.54
C VAL A 38 -7.34 -2.86 -9.45
N SER A 39 -6.77 -3.99 -9.00
CA SER A 39 -5.74 -4.01 -7.94
C SER A 39 -4.48 -3.19 -8.29
N SER A 40 -4.15 -3.04 -9.57
CA SER A 40 -3.04 -2.19 -10.04
C SER A 40 -3.25 -0.70 -9.73
N LEU A 41 -4.49 -0.26 -9.50
CA LEU A 41 -4.81 1.11 -9.11
C LEU A 41 -4.07 1.54 -7.83
N LEU A 42 -3.89 0.61 -6.89
CA LEU A 42 -3.14 0.85 -5.66
C LEU A 42 -1.72 1.33 -5.99
N ALA A 43 -1.00 0.65 -6.90
CA ALA A 43 0.36 1.03 -7.29
C ALA A 43 0.46 2.41 -7.97
N PHE A 44 -0.60 2.88 -8.64
CA PHE A 44 -0.64 4.21 -9.24
C PHE A 44 -0.96 5.32 -8.23
N VAL A 45 -1.79 5.01 -7.25
CA VAL A 45 -2.30 6.00 -6.29
C VAL A 45 -1.44 6.10 -5.06
N VAL A 46 -0.68 5.08 -4.68
CA VAL A 46 0.17 5.16 -3.49
C VAL A 46 1.59 5.59 -3.84
N GLY A 47 2.31 6.12 -2.85
CA GLY A 47 3.66 6.66 -3.02
C GLY A 47 3.88 7.92 -2.20
N GLY A 48 5.10 8.43 -2.25
CA GLY A 48 5.53 9.58 -1.49
C GLY A 48 6.90 9.37 -0.86
N LYS A 49 7.28 10.28 0.03
CA LYS A 49 8.49 10.14 0.85
C LYS A 49 8.27 9.12 1.95
N ILE A 50 9.37 8.59 2.48
CA ILE A 50 9.36 7.78 3.70
C ILE A 50 8.54 8.50 4.77
N THR A 51 7.60 7.76 5.33
CA THR A 51 6.64 8.28 6.30
C THR A 51 7.31 8.36 7.66
N GLU A 52 7.20 9.52 8.32
CA GLU A 52 7.71 9.69 9.68
C GLU A 52 7.03 8.72 10.66
N ALA A 53 7.75 8.37 11.73
CA ALA A 53 7.22 7.50 12.77
C ALA A 53 5.86 8.02 13.29
N ARG A 54 4.90 7.10 13.43
CA ARG A 54 3.52 7.37 13.89
C ARG A 54 2.69 8.30 13.00
N LYS A 55 3.12 8.56 11.77
CA LYS A 55 2.30 9.24 10.75
C LYS A 55 1.82 8.24 9.68
N ALA A 56 0.81 8.65 8.93
CA ALA A 56 0.29 7.94 7.76
C ALA A 56 -0.11 8.95 6.69
N ILE A 57 -0.13 8.50 5.45
CA ILE A 57 -0.62 9.23 4.30
C ILE A 57 -2.06 8.80 4.05
N TYR A 58 -2.92 9.78 3.83
CA TYR A 58 -4.32 9.60 3.47
C TYR A 58 -4.53 9.97 2.00
N ARG A 59 -5.22 9.13 1.25
CA ARG A 59 -5.67 9.41 -0.13
C ARG A 59 -7.08 8.88 -0.34
N GLN A 60 -7.83 9.56 -1.20
CA GLN A 60 -9.11 9.08 -1.70
C GLN A 60 -9.04 8.81 -3.19
N ILE A 61 -9.71 7.75 -3.60
CA ILE A 61 -9.97 7.42 -4.99
C ILE A 61 -11.47 7.58 -5.20
N HIS A 62 -11.83 8.45 -6.14
CA HIS A 62 -13.22 8.65 -6.52
C HIS A 62 -13.53 7.97 -7.84
N ASN A 63 -14.76 7.50 -8.02
CA ASN A 63 -15.25 6.94 -9.28
C ASN A 63 -14.42 5.75 -9.82
N SER A 64 -13.91 4.88 -8.93
CA SER A 64 -13.28 3.63 -9.37
C SER A 64 -14.33 2.58 -9.75
N ALA A 65 -13.93 1.52 -10.46
CA ALA A 65 -14.83 0.42 -10.80
C ALA A 65 -15.43 -0.31 -9.58
N VAL A 66 -14.83 -0.14 -8.41
CA VAL A 66 -15.29 -0.72 -7.13
C VAL A 66 -15.83 0.35 -6.17
N GLY A 67 -16.17 1.53 -6.69
CA GLY A 67 -16.70 2.65 -5.91
C GLY A 67 -15.63 3.62 -5.40
N ASN A 68 -15.97 4.39 -4.38
CA ASN A 68 -15.02 5.31 -3.74
C ASN A 68 -14.20 4.54 -2.71
N LEU A 69 -12.89 4.75 -2.71
CA LEU A 69 -11.98 4.10 -1.79
C LEU A 69 -11.24 5.13 -0.96
N THR A 70 -11.09 4.84 0.33
CA THR A 70 -10.23 5.59 1.24
C THR A 70 -9.01 4.74 1.57
N LEU A 71 -7.82 5.31 1.37
CA LEU A 71 -6.55 4.63 1.63
C LEU A 71 -5.82 5.34 2.76
N VAL A 72 -5.36 4.58 3.75
CA VAL A 72 -4.46 5.04 4.80
C VAL A 72 -3.23 4.14 4.80
N PHE A 73 -2.06 4.71 4.52
CA PHE A 73 -0.85 3.92 4.28
C PHE A 73 0.42 4.61 4.76
N ARG A 74 1.51 3.86 4.84
CA ARG A 74 2.84 4.36 5.14
C ARG A 74 3.82 3.90 4.08
N VAL A 75 4.79 4.75 3.77
CA VAL A 75 5.95 4.43 2.94
C VAL A 75 7.11 4.14 3.89
N LEU A 76 7.59 2.92 3.91
CA LEU A 76 8.62 2.44 4.81
C LEU A 76 9.92 2.20 4.05
N GLU A 77 11.05 2.52 4.68
CA GLU A 77 12.32 1.96 4.25
C GLU A 77 12.31 0.47 4.58
N THR A 78 12.91 -0.34 3.71
CA THR A 78 12.96 -1.78 3.89
C THR A 78 14.39 -2.26 3.74
N THR A 79 14.81 -3.08 4.69
CA THR A 79 16.13 -3.70 4.73
C THR A 79 16.04 -5.19 4.40
N TYR A 80 17.17 -5.81 4.04
CA TYR A 80 17.24 -7.26 3.81
C TYR A 80 16.84 -8.05 5.07
N GLU A 81 17.18 -7.50 6.24
CA GLU A 81 16.87 -8.04 7.55
C GLU A 81 15.36 -8.06 7.83
N ASP A 82 14.64 -7.00 7.43
CA ASP A 82 13.18 -6.91 7.60
C ASP A 82 12.41 -7.98 6.81
N ILE A 83 12.96 -8.41 5.66
CA ILE A 83 12.32 -9.37 4.76
C ILE A 83 12.85 -10.81 4.91
N GLY A 84 13.87 -11.01 5.76
CA GLY A 84 14.46 -12.33 6.01
C GLY A 84 15.19 -12.94 4.80
N ILE A 85 15.73 -12.10 3.90
CA ILE A 85 16.54 -12.54 2.75
C ILE A 85 18.01 -12.22 3.02
N GLU A 86 18.92 -13.05 2.54
CA GLU A 86 20.36 -12.79 2.63
C GLU A 86 20.73 -11.47 1.93
N GLY A 87 21.41 -10.60 2.67
CA GLY A 87 21.83 -9.28 2.23
C GLY A 87 22.17 -8.42 3.43
N ASN A 88 22.48 -7.14 3.20
CA ASN A 88 22.79 -6.21 4.28
C ASN A 88 22.24 -4.82 3.96
N GLY A 89 21.50 -4.24 4.91
CA GLY A 89 21.02 -2.87 4.84
C GLY A 89 19.87 -2.71 3.84
N LYS A 90 19.77 -1.52 3.24
CA LYS A 90 18.63 -1.15 2.40
C LYS A 90 18.58 -1.94 1.09
N ILE A 91 17.37 -2.38 0.73
CA ILE A 91 17.12 -3.04 -0.55
C ILE A 91 17.19 -2.01 -1.67
N LYS A 92 17.89 -2.35 -2.76
CA LYS A 92 18.07 -1.48 -3.92
C LYS A 92 17.72 -2.20 -5.21
N ASP A 93 17.27 -1.43 -6.20
CA ASP A 93 17.11 -1.93 -7.58
C ASP A 93 18.45 -1.99 -8.32
N ALA A 94 18.42 -2.46 -9.57
CA ALA A 94 19.62 -2.58 -10.42
C ALA A 94 20.33 -1.25 -10.70
N PHE A 95 19.67 -0.10 -10.46
CA PHE A 95 20.23 1.24 -10.62
C PHE A 95 20.67 1.86 -9.27
N GLY A 96 20.63 1.10 -8.19
CA GLY A 96 21.02 1.54 -6.85
C GLY A 96 19.95 2.38 -6.13
N ARG A 97 18.74 2.48 -6.65
CA ARG A 97 17.63 3.20 -6.01
C ARG A 97 17.02 2.34 -4.91
N GLU A 98 16.77 2.94 -3.76
CA GLU A 98 16.14 2.24 -2.63
C GLU A 98 14.72 1.78 -3.01
N ILE A 99 14.36 0.57 -2.55
CA ILE A 99 13.06 -0.05 -2.76
C ILE A 99 12.26 0.10 -1.47
N PRO A 100 11.34 1.08 -1.37
CA PRO A 100 10.48 1.21 -0.21
C PRO A 100 9.29 0.24 -0.30
N PHE A 101 8.76 -0.14 0.86
CA PHE A 101 7.48 -0.83 0.96
C PHE A 101 6.38 0.19 1.27
N ILE A 102 5.23 0.00 0.64
CA ILE A 102 4.05 0.83 0.88
C ILE A 102 2.94 -0.08 1.36
N GLU A 103 2.71 -0.05 2.67
CA GLU A 103 1.70 -0.86 3.34
C GLU A 103 0.57 0.02 3.85
N GLY A 104 -0.64 -0.52 3.85
CA GLY A 104 -1.78 0.24 4.33
C GLY A 104 -3.05 -0.58 4.36
N VAL A 105 -4.13 0.16 4.60
CA VAL A 105 -5.50 -0.32 4.62
C VAL A 105 -6.35 0.50 3.67
N VAL A 106 -7.30 -0.17 3.03
CA VAL A 106 -8.32 0.42 2.17
C VAL A 106 -9.72 0.10 2.70
N PHE A 107 -10.63 1.05 2.61
CA PHE A 107 -12.02 0.99 3.06
C PHE A 107 -12.94 1.67 2.03
#